data_AF-A0A074MB58-F1
#
_entry.id   AF-A0A074MB58-F1
#
_cell.length_a   1.000
_cell.length_b   1.000
_cell.length_c   1.000
_cell.angle_alpha   90.00
_cell.angle_beta   90.00
_cell.angle_gamma   90.00
#
_symmetry.space_group_name_H-M   'P 1'
#
loop_
_entity.id
_entity.type
_entity.pdbx_description
1 polymer ?
#
loop_
_entity_poly.entity_id
_entity_poly.type
_entity_poly.pdbx_seq_one_letter_code
_entity_poly.pdbx_strand_id
1 'polypeptide(L)'
;MNFDLSEEQEMFRSSVERFAAPMDVEARRKLRRNEAGYDRARWGSIAELGLIALAASEDAGGIGGSPLDLALVAEAIGKANAPDPWLELGVLPALLLDRGGAHGALGKLLSGEIVATFAWTERAQRYSLTAKGTKAEREGDGFRISGEKTMVLGAALADLVIVTADLDGETRAFLVAADAEGLEMRPYRLADGSVAGEIRLTRVTVSEAALLDLDAAALGEIASELRLHASAEMVGLAQRLLDDTLAYVKEREQFGVPIGSFQVLQHRLVEAYARLEQSRSMLYRAAMGARDAEDAGADWQRAIAGAKAFIGENTDAIAREAVQMHGGMGITDELAIGHAMKRVMVLARLFGDTDTVLAEYALAA
;
A
#
# COMPACT_ATOMS: atom_id res chain seq x y z
N MET A 1 -18.50 -10.71 17.93
CA MET A 1 -17.23 -10.56 17.21
C MET A 1 -16.14 -10.92 18.19
N ASN A 2 -15.38 -11.97 17.92
CA ASN A 2 -14.15 -12.26 18.66
C ASN A 2 -13.02 -11.52 17.94
N PHE A 3 -12.28 -10.66 18.64
CA PHE A 3 -11.13 -9.93 18.09
C PHE A 3 -9.79 -10.58 18.46
N ASP A 4 -9.83 -11.69 19.22
CA ASP A 4 -8.63 -12.41 19.60
C ASP A 4 -8.06 -13.12 18.38
N LEU A 5 -6.75 -12.95 18.17
CA LEU A 5 -6.02 -13.65 17.13
C LEU A 5 -5.79 -15.12 17.53
N SER A 6 -5.68 -15.99 16.53
CA SER A 6 -5.21 -17.36 16.77
C SER A 6 -3.74 -17.36 17.21
N GLU A 7 -3.30 -18.45 17.86
CA GLU A 7 -1.87 -18.62 18.22
C GLU A 7 -0.95 -18.55 16.99
N GLU A 8 -1.42 -19.07 15.85
CA GLU A 8 -0.71 -19.02 14.58
C GLU A 8 -0.57 -17.59 14.05
N GLN A 9 -1.66 -16.81 14.08
CA GLN A 9 -1.65 -15.39 13.71
C GLN A 9 -0.74 -14.56 14.62
N GLU A 10 -0.73 -14.85 15.91
CA GLU A 10 0.17 -14.23 16.90
C GLU A 10 1.66 -14.55 16.62
N MET A 11 1.98 -15.81 16.38
CA MET A 11 3.34 -16.25 16.03
C MET A 11 3.82 -15.64 14.71
N PHE A 12 2.93 -15.59 13.72
CA PHE A 12 3.21 -15.01 12.42
C PHE A 12 3.44 -13.50 12.53
N ARG A 13 2.53 -12.75 13.17
CA ARG A 13 2.69 -11.33 13.46
C ARG A 13 4.01 -11.03 14.17
N SER A 14 4.34 -11.81 15.21
CA SER A 14 5.60 -11.65 15.95
C SER A 14 6.84 -11.85 15.06
N SER A 15 6.76 -12.73 14.06
CA SER A 15 7.86 -12.97 13.12
C SER A 15 8.01 -11.81 12.13
N VAL A 16 6.90 -11.26 11.65
CA VAL A 16 6.88 -10.06 10.80
C VAL A 16 7.43 -8.85 11.58
N GLU A 17 7.00 -8.64 12.83
CA GLU A 17 7.51 -7.53 13.66
C GLU A 17 9.03 -7.60 13.86
N ARG A 18 9.58 -8.81 14.06
CA ARG A 18 11.03 -9.02 14.17
C ARG A 18 11.78 -8.71 12.88
N PHE A 19 11.22 -9.07 11.72
CA PHE A 19 11.82 -8.76 10.43
C PHE A 19 11.73 -7.26 10.08
N ALA A 20 10.54 -6.69 10.26
CA ALA A 20 10.25 -5.30 9.93
C ALA A 20 10.98 -4.31 10.83
N ALA A 21 11.46 -4.78 12.00
CA ALA A 21 12.12 -4.06 13.09
C ALA A 21 12.65 -2.66 12.71
N PRO A 22 12.36 -1.62 13.54
CA PRO A 22 12.66 -0.23 13.20
C PRO A 22 14.08 -0.02 12.68
N MET A 23 14.17 0.55 11.48
CA MET A 23 15.43 0.93 10.89
C MET A 23 15.93 2.24 11.52
N ASP A 24 17.24 2.32 11.75
CA ASP A 24 17.89 3.57 12.15
C ASP A 24 17.59 4.71 11.16
N VAL A 25 17.47 5.94 11.67
CA VAL A 25 17.12 7.12 10.88
C VAL A 25 18.14 7.36 9.76
N GLU A 26 19.44 7.18 10.01
CA GLU A 26 20.47 7.38 8.99
C GLU A 26 20.46 6.26 7.95
N ALA A 27 20.24 5.01 8.36
CA ALA A 27 20.03 3.91 7.42
C ALA A 27 18.84 4.18 6.49
N ARG A 28 17.71 4.68 7.03
CA ARG A 28 16.55 5.06 6.20
C ARG A 28 16.86 6.23 5.27
N ARG A 29 17.58 7.25 5.75
CA ARG A 29 18.01 8.38 4.90
C ARG A 29 18.90 7.92 3.74
N LYS A 30 19.79 6.95 3.96
CA LYS A 30 20.60 6.33 2.89
C LYS A 30 19.72 5.59 1.89
N LEU A 31 18.75 4.81 2.35
CA LEU A 31 17.83 4.10 1.48
C LEU A 31 17.02 5.06 0.60
N ARG A 32 16.50 6.17 1.15
CA ARG A 32 15.82 7.22 0.37
C ARG A 32 16.71 7.93 -0.67
N ARG A 33 18.04 7.74 -0.62
CA ARG A 33 18.97 8.27 -1.63
C ARG A 33 19.38 7.22 -2.67
N ASN A 34 19.03 5.94 -2.46
CA ASN A 34 19.32 4.86 -3.40
C ASN A 34 18.58 5.09 -4.72
N GLU A 35 19.30 5.20 -5.84
CA GLU A 35 18.75 5.42 -7.17
C GLU A 35 17.77 4.33 -7.61
N ALA A 36 18.03 3.07 -7.22
CA ALA A 36 17.13 1.94 -7.47
C ALA A 36 15.85 1.99 -6.62
N GLY A 37 15.73 2.94 -5.68
CA GLY A 37 14.57 3.13 -4.83
C GLY A 37 14.46 2.18 -3.64
N TYR A 38 15.04 0.97 -3.74
CA TYR A 38 14.96 -0.06 -2.71
C TYR A 38 16.12 -1.07 -2.80
N ASP A 39 16.26 -1.94 -1.79
CA ASP A 39 17.29 -2.98 -1.73
C ASP A 39 16.73 -4.35 -2.17
N ARG A 40 17.27 -4.90 -3.27
CA ARG A 40 16.85 -6.21 -3.80
C ARG A 40 17.18 -7.38 -2.86
N ALA A 41 18.21 -7.28 -2.03
CA ALA A 41 18.49 -8.32 -1.04
C ALA A 41 17.38 -8.36 0.02
N ARG A 42 16.92 -7.18 0.47
CA ARG A 42 15.80 -7.06 1.41
C ARG A 42 14.48 -7.52 0.78
N TRP A 43 14.28 -7.27 -0.53
CA TRP A 43 13.15 -7.83 -1.29
C TRP A 43 13.15 -9.36 -1.27
N GLY A 44 14.31 -9.98 -1.52
CA GLY A 44 14.47 -11.43 -1.41
C GLY A 44 14.07 -11.95 -0.03
N SER A 45 14.46 -11.28 1.05
CA SER A 45 14.05 -11.67 2.41
C SER A 45 12.54 -11.55 2.67
N ILE A 46 11.85 -10.58 2.07
CA ILE A 46 10.38 -10.48 2.15
C ILE A 46 9.73 -11.68 1.47
N ALA A 47 10.25 -12.10 0.31
CA ALA A 47 9.79 -13.27 -0.41
C ALA A 47 10.07 -14.57 0.36
N GLU A 48 11.28 -14.75 0.88
CA GLU A 48 11.69 -15.93 1.66
C GLU A 48 10.86 -16.14 2.94
N LEU A 49 10.41 -15.05 3.57
CA LEU A 49 9.50 -15.10 4.72
C LEU A 49 8.04 -15.43 4.34
N GLY A 50 7.73 -15.59 3.05
CA GLY A 50 6.40 -15.89 2.56
C GLY A 50 5.43 -14.70 2.58
N LEU A 51 5.92 -13.48 2.81
CA LEU A 51 5.04 -12.32 2.98
C LEU A 51 4.30 -11.96 1.68
N ILE A 52 4.92 -12.17 0.52
CA ILE A 52 4.27 -11.97 -0.79
C ILE A 52 3.31 -13.12 -1.08
N ALA A 53 3.72 -14.36 -0.76
CA ALA A 53 2.94 -15.57 -1.00
C ALA A 53 1.60 -15.60 -0.25
N LEU A 54 1.48 -14.88 0.87
CA LEU A 54 0.20 -14.67 1.55
C LEU A 54 -0.91 -14.12 0.66
N ALA A 55 -0.58 -13.25 -0.31
CA ALA A 55 -1.57 -12.60 -1.16
C ALA A 55 -2.08 -13.48 -2.30
N ALA A 56 -1.43 -14.61 -2.58
CA ALA A 56 -1.77 -15.50 -3.67
C ALA A 56 -2.46 -16.77 -3.15
N SER A 57 -3.38 -17.31 -3.94
CA SER A 57 -4.09 -18.56 -3.67
C SER A 57 -3.14 -19.76 -3.58
N GLU A 58 -3.52 -20.77 -2.80
CA GLU A 58 -2.76 -22.03 -2.71
C GLU A 58 -2.64 -22.72 -4.09
N ASP A 59 -3.71 -22.70 -4.88
CA ASP A 59 -3.75 -23.27 -6.24
C ASP A 59 -2.75 -22.60 -7.20
N ALA A 60 -2.43 -21.34 -6.96
CA ALA A 60 -1.44 -20.58 -7.73
C ALA A 60 -0.03 -20.58 -7.09
N GLY A 61 0.19 -21.41 -6.06
CA GLY A 61 1.47 -21.57 -5.38
C GLY A 61 1.73 -20.57 -4.24
N GLY A 62 0.70 -19.87 -3.79
CA GLY A 62 0.73 -19.00 -2.61
C GLY A 62 0.34 -19.72 -1.31
N ILE A 63 0.07 -18.92 -0.28
CA ILE A 63 -0.33 -19.36 1.08
C ILE A 63 -1.83 -19.14 1.32
N GLY A 64 -2.50 -18.29 0.53
CA GLY A 64 -3.94 -18.05 0.66
C GLY A 64 -4.34 -17.35 1.97
N GLY A 65 -3.56 -16.35 2.40
CA GLY A 65 -3.84 -15.60 3.61
C GLY A 65 -5.17 -14.87 3.57
N SER A 66 -5.87 -14.82 4.70
CA SER A 66 -7.11 -14.06 4.81
C SER A 66 -6.85 -12.54 4.75
N PRO A 67 -7.86 -11.70 4.47
CA PRO A 67 -7.70 -10.25 4.56
C PRO A 67 -7.21 -9.76 5.92
N LEU A 68 -7.53 -10.49 7.01
CA LEU A 68 -7.02 -10.21 8.34
C LEU A 68 -5.52 -10.51 8.45
N ASP A 69 -5.05 -11.63 7.90
CA ASP A 69 -3.64 -12.01 7.96
C ASP A 69 -2.75 -10.97 7.25
N LEU A 70 -3.16 -10.52 6.06
CA LEU A 70 -2.47 -9.44 5.35
C LEU A 70 -2.56 -8.11 6.09
N ALA A 71 -3.69 -7.80 6.75
CA ALA A 71 -3.81 -6.59 7.58
C ALA A 71 -2.83 -6.62 8.77
N LEU A 72 -2.63 -7.77 9.41
CA LEU A 72 -1.66 -7.91 10.51
C LEU A 72 -0.22 -7.68 10.03
N VAL A 73 0.13 -8.14 8.83
CA VAL A 73 1.44 -7.87 8.21
C VAL A 73 1.61 -6.39 7.94
N ALA A 74 0.62 -5.77 7.28
CA ALA A 74 0.63 -4.35 6.94
C ALA A 74 0.80 -3.49 8.20
N GLU A 75 0.07 -3.83 9.27
CA GLU A 75 0.15 -3.11 10.52
C GLU A 75 1.53 -3.26 11.19
N ALA A 76 2.12 -4.46 11.20
CA ALA A 76 3.46 -4.69 11.73
C ALA A 76 4.52 -3.88 10.94
N ILE A 77 4.41 -3.84 9.61
CA ILE A 77 5.25 -3.01 8.72
C ILE A 77 5.08 -1.52 9.09
N GLY A 78 3.85 -1.06 9.24
CA GLY A 78 3.55 0.32 9.61
C GLY A 78 4.09 0.71 10.99
N LYS A 79 3.93 -0.17 11.99
CA LYS A 79 4.41 0.03 13.36
C LYS A 79 5.94 0.09 13.43
N ALA A 80 6.62 -0.73 12.65
CA ALA A 80 8.06 -0.62 12.51
C ALA A 80 8.48 0.65 11.72
N ASN A 81 7.52 1.28 11.02
CA ASN A 81 7.76 2.26 9.97
C ASN A 81 8.81 1.68 9.01
N ALA A 82 8.58 0.48 8.50
CA ALA A 82 9.53 -0.16 7.59
C ALA A 82 9.43 0.49 6.19
N PRO A 83 10.53 0.62 5.44
CA PRO A 83 10.52 1.24 4.10
C PRO A 83 10.14 0.25 2.99
N ASP A 84 9.45 -0.83 3.36
CA ASP A 84 9.27 -2.01 2.53
C ASP A 84 8.06 -1.82 1.61
N PRO A 85 8.23 -1.84 0.26
CA PRO A 85 7.13 -1.63 -0.69
C PRO A 85 6.31 -2.93 -0.87
N TRP A 86 6.10 -3.66 0.22
CA TRP A 86 5.43 -4.96 0.23
C TRP A 86 4.01 -4.87 -0.31
N LEU A 87 3.29 -3.80 0.04
CA LEU A 87 1.91 -3.62 -0.39
C LEU A 87 1.82 -3.33 -1.89
N GLU A 88 2.62 -2.38 -2.39
CA GLU A 88 2.50 -1.86 -3.75
C GLU A 88 3.19 -2.74 -4.80
N LEU A 89 4.25 -3.45 -4.42
CA LEU A 89 5.05 -4.27 -5.33
C LEU A 89 4.98 -5.77 -5.04
N GLY A 90 4.43 -6.16 -3.88
CA GLY A 90 4.21 -7.56 -3.52
C GLY A 90 2.73 -7.94 -3.61
N VAL A 91 1.92 -7.45 -2.67
CA VAL A 91 0.50 -7.80 -2.54
C VAL A 91 -0.30 -7.42 -3.79
N LEU A 92 -0.20 -6.17 -4.24
CA LEU A 92 -0.97 -5.70 -5.40
C LEU A 92 -0.66 -6.50 -6.68
N PRO A 93 0.61 -6.67 -7.11
CA PRO A 93 0.90 -7.49 -8.26
C PRO A 93 0.57 -8.97 -8.06
N ALA A 94 0.73 -9.54 -6.86
CA ALA A 94 0.36 -10.93 -6.60
C ALA A 94 -1.13 -11.16 -6.84
N LEU A 95 -2.00 -10.29 -6.30
CA LEU A 95 -3.46 -10.37 -6.50
C LEU A 95 -3.83 -10.22 -7.99
N LEU A 96 -3.18 -9.30 -8.71
CA LEU A 96 -3.42 -9.10 -10.14
C LEU A 96 -2.98 -10.30 -10.98
N LEU A 97 -1.82 -10.89 -10.68
CA LEU A 97 -1.26 -12.01 -11.44
C LEU A 97 -2.00 -13.32 -11.16
N ASP A 98 -2.40 -13.56 -9.91
CA ASP A 98 -3.20 -14.71 -9.50
C ASP A 98 -4.58 -14.67 -10.16
N ARG A 99 -5.37 -13.61 -9.91
CA ARG A 99 -6.71 -13.48 -10.49
C ARG A 99 -6.70 -13.32 -12.01
N GLY A 100 -5.62 -12.78 -12.57
CA GLY A 100 -5.44 -12.64 -14.01
C GLY A 100 -4.92 -13.88 -14.72
N GLY A 101 -4.68 -14.99 -14.01
CA GLY A 101 -4.25 -16.28 -14.59
C GLY A 101 -2.78 -16.33 -15.04
N ALA A 102 -1.94 -15.38 -14.61
CA ALA A 102 -0.55 -15.26 -15.03
C ALA A 102 0.42 -16.02 -14.11
N HIS A 103 0.19 -17.32 -13.90
CA HIS A 103 0.87 -18.14 -12.90
C HIS A 103 2.40 -18.19 -13.08
N GLY A 104 2.90 -18.10 -14.32
CA GLY A 104 4.33 -18.06 -14.61
C GLY A 104 5.03 -16.80 -14.08
N ALA A 105 4.40 -15.64 -14.24
CA ALA A 105 4.90 -14.38 -13.68
C ALA A 105 4.68 -14.33 -12.16
N LEU A 106 3.57 -14.88 -11.67
CA LEU A 106 3.28 -14.97 -10.24
C LEU A 106 4.37 -15.77 -9.50
N GLY A 107 4.74 -16.97 -9.96
CA GLY A 107 5.78 -17.77 -9.29
C GLY A 107 7.14 -17.06 -9.17
N LYS A 108 7.51 -16.26 -10.18
CA LYS A 108 8.72 -15.41 -10.12
C LYS A 108 8.60 -14.27 -9.12
N LEU A 109 7.41 -13.67 -9.00
CA LEU A 109 7.14 -12.65 -7.99
C LEU A 109 7.19 -13.24 -6.58
N LEU A 110 6.53 -14.38 -6.36
CA LEU A 110 6.44 -15.04 -5.05
C LEU A 110 7.81 -15.49 -4.53
N SER A 111 8.71 -15.90 -5.42
CA SER A 111 10.09 -16.26 -5.08
C SER A 111 11.04 -15.05 -4.93
N GLY A 112 10.57 -13.84 -5.26
CA GLY A 112 11.37 -12.62 -5.23
C GLY A 112 12.36 -12.48 -6.39
N GLU A 113 12.28 -13.34 -7.43
CA GLU A 113 13.12 -13.25 -8.64
C GLU A 113 12.88 -11.94 -9.40
N ILE A 114 11.62 -11.49 -9.43
CA ILE A 114 11.22 -10.25 -10.09
C ILE A 114 10.51 -9.31 -9.11
N VAL A 115 10.49 -8.04 -9.46
CA VAL A 115 9.59 -7.04 -8.91
C VAL A 115 8.59 -6.64 -9.98
N ALA A 116 7.30 -6.67 -9.63
CA ALA A 116 6.24 -6.22 -10.53
C ALA A 116 5.61 -4.91 -10.01
N THR A 117 5.09 -4.09 -10.93
CA THR A 117 4.34 -2.87 -10.59
C THR A 117 3.05 -2.77 -11.40
N PHE A 118 2.10 -1.95 -10.92
CA PHE A 118 0.83 -1.70 -11.58
C PHE A 118 0.74 -0.26 -12.11
N ALA A 119 0.69 -0.10 -13.43
CA ALA A 119 0.61 1.16 -14.13
C ALA A 119 -0.83 1.44 -14.58
N TRP A 120 -1.63 2.01 -13.68
CA TRP A 120 -3.07 2.23 -13.89
C TRP A 120 -3.45 3.70 -14.03
N THR A 121 -2.79 4.60 -13.29
CA THR A 121 -3.21 6.00 -13.24
C THR A 121 -2.84 6.76 -14.52
N GLU A 122 -3.76 7.61 -14.96
CA GLU A 122 -3.61 8.48 -16.13
C GLU A 122 -3.81 9.95 -15.71
N ARG A 123 -3.16 10.87 -16.42
CA ARG A 123 -3.34 12.32 -16.17
C ARG A 123 -4.82 12.70 -16.34
N ALA A 124 -5.28 13.62 -15.50
CA ALA A 124 -6.67 14.09 -15.44
C ALA A 124 -7.73 13.01 -15.13
N GLN A 125 -7.33 11.85 -14.59
CA GLN A 125 -8.23 10.75 -14.19
C GLN A 125 -7.91 10.29 -12.77
N ARG A 126 -8.17 11.18 -11.80
CA ARG A 126 -7.84 10.91 -10.40
C ARG A 126 -8.63 9.70 -9.89
N TYR A 127 -7.90 8.70 -9.39
CA TYR A 127 -8.44 7.47 -8.77
C TYR A 127 -9.35 6.61 -9.65
N SER A 128 -9.47 6.90 -10.96
CA SER A 128 -10.22 6.05 -11.88
C SER A 128 -9.35 4.87 -12.30
N LEU A 129 -9.86 3.65 -12.13
CA LEU A 129 -9.24 2.43 -12.66
C LEU A 129 -9.49 2.26 -14.16
N THR A 130 -10.43 3.01 -14.73
CA THR A 130 -10.77 2.96 -16.15
C THR A 130 -9.64 3.55 -16.99
N ALA A 131 -9.10 2.77 -17.91
CA ALA A 131 -8.18 3.27 -18.91
C ALA A 131 -8.95 4.06 -19.98
N LYS A 132 -8.46 5.25 -20.35
CA LYS A 132 -9.04 6.03 -21.46
C LYS A 132 -7.99 6.56 -22.42
N GLY A 133 -6.87 7.06 -21.89
CA GLY A 133 -5.75 7.61 -22.64
C GLY A 133 -4.77 6.56 -23.15
N THR A 134 -4.56 5.48 -22.38
CA THR A 134 -3.76 4.34 -22.83
C THR A 134 -4.64 3.37 -23.61
N LYS A 135 -4.26 3.08 -24.85
CA LYS A 135 -4.99 2.23 -25.78
C LYS A 135 -4.22 0.96 -26.09
N ALA A 136 -4.94 -0.15 -26.21
CA ALA A 136 -4.46 -1.40 -26.78
C ALA A 136 -5.25 -1.68 -28.06
N GLU A 137 -4.56 -2.06 -29.12
CA GLU A 137 -5.15 -2.44 -30.40
C GLU A 137 -4.64 -3.82 -30.79
N ARG A 138 -5.49 -4.68 -31.34
CA ARG A 138 -5.07 -5.98 -31.88
C ARG A 138 -4.10 -5.77 -33.05
N GLU A 139 -2.94 -6.43 -33.00
CA GLU A 139 -1.92 -6.40 -34.03
C GLU A 139 -1.30 -7.79 -34.17
N GLY A 140 -1.57 -8.47 -35.29
CA GLY A 140 -1.12 -9.85 -35.51
C GLY A 140 -1.77 -10.85 -34.54
N ASP A 141 -0.94 -11.60 -33.82
CA ASP A 141 -1.28 -12.58 -32.78
C ASP A 141 -1.18 -12.00 -31.36
N GLY A 142 -1.18 -10.68 -31.24
CA GLY A 142 -1.15 -9.99 -29.96
C GLY A 142 -1.71 -8.58 -30.04
N PHE A 143 -1.07 -7.67 -29.30
CA PHE A 143 -1.54 -6.32 -29.11
C PHE A 143 -0.42 -5.31 -29.25
N ARG A 144 -0.80 -4.10 -29.66
CA ARG A 144 0.04 -2.92 -29.63
C ARG A 144 -0.54 -1.91 -28.64
N ILE A 145 0.28 -1.48 -27.69
CA ILE A 145 -0.12 -0.58 -26.61
C ILE A 145 0.53 0.79 -26.81
N SER A 146 -0.25 1.86 -26.64
CA SER A 146 0.25 3.24 -26.70
C SER A 146 -0.46 4.12 -25.69
N GLY A 147 0.29 4.96 -24.98
CA GLY A 147 -0.27 5.84 -23.95
C GLY A 147 0.76 6.33 -22.94
N GLU A 148 0.25 6.97 -21.90
CA GLU A 148 1.06 7.48 -20.79
C GLU A 148 0.41 7.09 -19.46
N LYS A 149 1.23 6.58 -18.54
CA LYS A 149 0.86 6.32 -17.14
C LYS A 149 1.67 7.25 -16.24
N THR A 150 1.06 7.65 -15.13
CA THR A 150 1.71 8.45 -14.09
C THR A 150 1.62 7.74 -12.75
N MET A 151 2.28 8.29 -11.73
CA MET A 151 2.30 7.78 -10.35
C MET A 151 2.49 6.25 -10.24
N VAL A 152 3.32 5.67 -11.12
CA VAL A 152 3.58 4.22 -11.12
C VAL A 152 4.55 3.90 -9.99
N LEU A 153 4.04 3.35 -8.89
CA LEU A 153 4.83 3.10 -7.69
C LEU A 153 5.90 2.03 -7.96
N GLY A 154 7.11 2.22 -7.44
CA GLY A 154 8.24 1.31 -7.64
C GLY A 154 8.75 1.21 -9.08
N ALA A 155 8.41 2.16 -9.96
CA ALA A 155 8.81 2.14 -11.37
C ALA A 155 10.30 1.78 -11.57
N ALA A 156 11.22 2.48 -10.90
CA ALA A 156 12.67 2.22 -11.04
C ALA A 156 13.15 0.81 -10.66
N LEU A 157 12.36 0.07 -9.87
CA LEU A 157 12.72 -1.25 -9.37
C LEU A 157 12.11 -2.38 -10.20
N ALA A 158 11.03 -2.09 -10.93
CA ALA A 158 10.19 -3.08 -11.58
C ALA A 158 10.91 -3.75 -12.76
N ASP A 159 10.82 -5.07 -12.80
CA ASP A 159 11.22 -5.90 -13.95
C ASP A 159 10.00 -6.19 -14.86
N LEU A 160 8.79 -6.13 -14.29
CA LEU A 160 7.51 -6.35 -14.96
C LEU A 160 6.51 -5.23 -14.65
N VAL A 161 5.81 -4.74 -15.66
CA VAL A 161 4.78 -3.71 -15.53
C VAL A 161 3.43 -4.27 -15.97
N ILE A 162 2.46 -4.27 -15.06
CA ILE A 162 1.06 -4.58 -15.35
C ILE A 162 0.38 -3.28 -15.77
N VAL A 163 0.03 -3.14 -17.04
CA VAL A 163 -0.48 -1.88 -17.63
C VAL A 163 -1.96 -2.00 -17.91
N THR A 164 -2.78 -1.08 -17.39
CA THR A 164 -4.18 -0.98 -17.85
C THR A 164 -4.25 -0.25 -19.19
N ALA A 165 -5.05 -0.75 -20.12
CA ALA A 165 -5.31 -0.09 -21.39
C ALA A 165 -6.76 -0.31 -21.82
N ASP A 166 -7.29 0.64 -22.58
CA ASP A 166 -8.59 0.50 -23.25
C ASP A 166 -8.41 -0.37 -24.48
N LEU A 167 -9.08 -1.53 -24.49
CA LEU A 167 -9.19 -2.45 -25.61
C LEU A 167 -10.67 -2.48 -26.00
N ASP A 168 -11.00 -1.96 -27.18
CA ASP A 168 -12.36 -1.94 -27.71
C ASP A 168 -13.43 -1.29 -26.77
N GLY A 169 -13.02 -0.29 -25.99
CA GLY A 169 -13.89 0.42 -25.04
C GLY A 169 -13.93 -0.19 -23.63
N GLU A 170 -13.22 -1.30 -23.40
CA GLU A 170 -13.12 -1.96 -22.11
C GLU A 170 -11.72 -1.79 -21.50
N THR A 171 -11.66 -1.59 -20.18
CA THR A 171 -10.38 -1.57 -19.48
C THR A 171 -9.88 -2.99 -19.27
N ARG A 172 -8.71 -3.29 -19.82
CA ARG A 172 -8.01 -4.58 -19.67
C ARG A 172 -6.61 -4.35 -19.12
N ALA A 173 -5.99 -5.39 -18.58
CA ALA A 173 -4.63 -5.34 -18.03
C ALA A 173 -3.68 -6.24 -18.84
N PHE A 174 -2.47 -5.73 -19.09
CA PHE A 174 -1.45 -6.39 -19.92
C PHE A 174 -0.13 -6.48 -19.18
N LEU A 175 0.59 -7.59 -19.37
CA LEU A 175 1.97 -7.77 -18.92
C LEU A 175 2.94 -7.15 -19.93
N VAL A 176 3.77 -6.23 -19.46
CA VAL A 176 4.79 -5.55 -20.27
C VAL A 176 6.12 -5.64 -19.53
N ALA A 177 7.15 -6.20 -20.18
CA ALA A 177 8.50 -6.19 -19.63
C ALA A 177 8.99 -4.75 -19.44
N ALA A 178 9.68 -4.45 -18.34
CA ALA A 178 10.13 -3.09 -18.04
C ALA A 178 11.16 -2.54 -19.04
N ASP A 179 11.80 -3.42 -19.81
CA ASP A 179 12.76 -3.12 -20.88
C ASP A 179 12.18 -3.31 -22.30
N ALA A 180 10.86 -3.47 -22.42
CA ALA A 180 10.20 -3.66 -23.71
C ALA A 180 10.49 -2.48 -24.68
N GLU A 181 10.72 -2.80 -25.95
CA GLU A 181 10.93 -1.78 -26.98
C GLU A 181 9.72 -0.84 -27.05
N GLY A 182 9.98 0.48 -27.04
CA GLY A 182 8.96 1.52 -27.03
C GLY A 182 8.44 1.91 -25.65
N LEU A 183 8.88 1.25 -24.57
CA LEU A 183 8.61 1.67 -23.19
C LEU A 183 9.71 2.63 -22.70
N GLU A 184 9.32 3.85 -22.35
CA GLU A 184 10.17 4.79 -21.61
C GLU A 184 9.67 4.93 -20.18
N MET A 185 10.59 4.84 -19.22
CA MET A 185 10.30 4.99 -17.80
C MET A 185 11.10 6.13 -17.19
N ARG A 186 10.41 7.04 -16.49
CA ARG A 186 11.02 8.21 -15.84
C ARG A 186 10.69 8.21 -14.35
N PRO A 187 11.58 7.68 -13.50
CA PRO A 187 11.34 7.62 -12.07
C PRO A 187 11.55 8.99 -11.39
N TYR A 188 10.82 9.21 -10.30
CA TYR A 188 10.94 10.36 -9.42
C TYR A 188 10.59 9.97 -7.97
N ARG A 189 11.01 10.78 -7.00
CA ARG A 189 10.75 10.52 -5.58
C ARG A 189 9.48 11.17 -5.08
N LEU A 190 8.75 10.45 -4.25
CA LEU A 190 7.61 10.96 -3.49
C LEU A 190 8.08 11.61 -2.18
N ALA A 191 7.14 12.25 -1.48
CA ALA A 191 7.41 12.99 -0.24
C ALA A 191 8.02 12.10 0.86
N ASP A 192 7.62 10.82 0.94
CA ASP A 192 8.13 9.83 1.90
C ASP A 192 9.48 9.22 1.48
N GLY A 193 9.97 9.54 0.29
CA GLY A 193 11.21 9.04 -0.30
C GLY A 193 11.07 7.76 -1.11
N SER A 194 9.87 7.16 -1.15
CA SER A 194 9.54 6.09 -2.09
C SER A 194 9.67 6.59 -3.54
N VAL A 195 9.81 5.66 -4.49
CA VAL A 195 9.97 5.98 -5.90
C VAL A 195 8.65 5.71 -6.62
N ALA A 196 8.22 6.67 -7.43
CA ALA A 196 7.18 6.50 -8.43
C ALA A 196 7.77 6.82 -9.82
N GLY A 197 6.98 6.68 -10.88
CA GLY A 197 7.44 7.05 -12.22
C GLY A 197 6.33 7.42 -13.17
N GLU A 198 6.73 8.09 -14.25
CA GLU A 198 5.94 8.22 -15.47
C GLU A 198 6.38 7.12 -16.44
N ILE A 199 5.42 6.47 -17.10
CA ILE A 199 5.68 5.51 -18.17
C ILE A 199 5.06 6.05 -19.44
N ARG A 200 5.83 6.07 -20.53
CA ARG A 200 5.33 6.32 -21.88
C ARG A 200 5.47 5.04 -22.69
N LEU A 201 4.37 4.59 -23.27
CA LEU A 201 4.32 3.44 -24.18
C LEU A 201 4.15 3.96 -25.60
N THR A 202 5.15 3.71 -26.45
CA THR A 202 5.15 4.09 -27.85
C THR A 202 5.10 2.83 -28.70
N ARG A 203 3.89 2.40 -29.05
CA ARG A 203 3.65 1.21 -29.89
C ARG A 203 4.33 -0.06 -29.34
N VAL A 204 4.26 -0.27 -28.04
CA VAL A 204 4.82 -1.48 -27.39
C VAL A 204 4.01 -2.69 -27.83
N THR A 205 4.67 -3.72 -28.37
CA THR A 205 4.02 -4.95 -28.81
C THR A 205 4.08 -6.01 -27.70
N VAL A 206 2.97 -6.68 -27.45
CA VAL A 206 2.86 -7.81 -26.52
C VAL A 206 2.07 -8.96 -27.17
N SER A 207 2.32 -10.20 -26.75
CA SER A 207 1.60 -11.37 -27.27
C SER A 207 0.19 -11.49 -26.68
N GLU A 208 -0.67 -12.36 -27.25
CA GLU A 208 -1.98 -12.67 -26.64
C GLU A 208 -1.85 -13.16 -25.19
N ALA A 209 -0.79 -13.93 -24.88
CA ALA A 209 -0.54 -14.45 -23.53
C ALA A 209 -0.19 -13.38 -22.49
N ALA A 210 0.06 -12.13 -22.93
CA ALA A 210 0.28 -11.00 -22.02
C ALA A 210 -1.02 -10.39 -21.50
N LEU A 211 -2.18 -10.69 -22.12
CA LEU A 211 -3.48 -10.23 -21.66
C LEU A 211 -3.88 -10.98 -20.38
N LEU A 212 -4.16 -10.25 -19.31
CA LEU A 212 -4.70 -10.82 -18.08
C LEU A 212 -6.22 -11.03 -18.18
N ASP A 213 -6.70 -12.10 -17.56
CA ASP A 213 -8.13 -12.37 -17.40
C ASP A 213 -8.72 -11.54 -16.25
N LEU A 214 -8.63 -10.21 -16.40
CA LEU A 214 -9.15 -9.23 -15.45
C LEU A 214 -10.07 -8.26 -16.17
N ASP A 215 -11.27 -8.10 -15.61
CA ASP A 215 -12.21 -7.05 -15.99
C ASP A 215 -12.18 -5.89 -14.98
N ALA A 216 -13.01 -4.87 -15.23
CA ALA A 216 -13.09 -3.71 -14.37
C ALA A 216 -13.61 -4.03 -12.95
N ALA A 217 -14.45 -5.06 -12.80
CA ALA A 217 -15.00 -5.45 -11.51
C ALA A 217 -13.92 -6.10 -10.63
N ALA A 218 -13.16 -7.04 -11.20
CA ALA A 218 -12.02 -7.67 -10.54
C ALA A 218 -10.95 -6.63 -10.13
N LEU A 219 -10.66 -5.65 -10.99
CA LEU A 219 -9.77 -4.54 -10.64
C LEU A 219 -10.30 -3.70 -9.45
N GLY A 220 -11.61 -3.46 -9.38
CA GLY A 220 -12.27 -2.75 -8.28
C GLY A 220 -12.22 -3.52 -6.95
N GLU A 221 -12.38 -4.84 -7.00
CA GLU A 221 -12.21 -5.72 -5.83
C GLU A 221 -10.79 -5.70 -5.29
N ILE A 222 -9.80 -5.88 -6.17
CA ILE A 222 -8.38 -5.82 -5.81
C ILE A 222 -8.05 -4.43 -5.21
N ALA A 223 -8.52 -3.34 -5.83
CA ALA A 223 -8.32 -2.00 -5.29
C ALA A 223 -8.92 -1.83 -3.88
N SER A 224 -10.08 -2.44 -3.61
CA SER A 224 -10.71 -2.44 -2.29
C SER A 224 -9.87 -3.21 -1.26
N GLU A 225 -9.34 -4.37 -1.62
CA GLU A 225 -8.38 -5.12 -0.78
C GLU A 225 -7.14 -4.29 -0.44
N LEU A 226 -6.59 -3.59 -1.43
CA LEU A 226 -5.44 -2.70 -1.20
C LEU A 226 -5.78 -1.51 -0.31
N ARG A 227 -6.99 -0.95 -0.37
CA ARG A 227 -7.45 0.09 0.56
C ARG A 227 -7.49 -0.43 2.00
N LEU A 228 -7.94 -1.66 2.22
CA LEU A 228 -7.96 -2.28 3.54
C LEU A 228 -6.54 -2.40 4.11
N HIS A 229 -5.60 -2.98 3.35
CA HIS A 229 -4.23 -3.18 3.81
C HIS A 229 -3.45 -1.87 3.94
N ALA A 230 -3.68 -0.88 3.07
CA ALA A 230 -3.15 0.47 3.27
C ALA A 230 -3.65 1.11 4.56
N SER A 231 -4.91 0.82 4.95
CA SER A 231 -5.47 1.28 6.22
C SER A 231 -4.81 0.60 7.41
N ALA A 232 -4.50 -0.68 7.30
CA ALA A 232 -3.75 -1.40 8.32
C ALA A 232 -2.33 -0.85 8.52
N GLU A 233 -1.60 -0.57 7.45
CA GLU A 233 -0.28 0.07 7.54
C GLU A 233 -0.36 1.46 8.20
N MET A 234 -1.40 2.26 7.88
CA MET A 234 -1.63 3.55 8.55
C MET A 234 -1.94 3.40 10.04
N VAL A 235 -2.69 2.38 10.47
CA VAL A 235 -2.92 2.09 11.90
C VAL A 235 -1.61 1.77 12.60
N GLY A 236 -0.75 0.94 12.00
CA GLY A 236 0.58 0.66 12.51
C GLY A 236 1.45 1.91 12.65
N LEU A 237 1.47 2.76 11.61
CA LEU A 237 2.19 4.04 11.64
C LEU A 237 1.67 4.97 12.73
N ALA A 238 0.35 5.01 12.95
CA ALA A 238 -0.25 5.81 14.01
C ALA A 238 0.11 5.30 15.41
N GLN A 239 0.17 3.98 15.62
CA GLN A 239 0.71 3.39 16.84
C GLN A 239 2.15 3.87 17.08
N ARG A 240 3.00 3.77 16.05
CA ARG A 240 4.40 4.20 16.14
C ARG A 240 4.53 5.69 16.48
N LEU A 241 3.75 6.53 15.81
CA LEU A 241 3.71 7.97 16.05
C LEU A 241 3.30 8.28 17.50
N LEU A 242 2.30 7.58 18.03
CA LEU A 242 1.85 7.75 19.41
C LEU A 242 2.93 7.30 20.41
N ASP A 243 3.53 6.12 20.22
CA ASP A 243 4.55 5.56 21.10
C ASP A 243 5.80 6.45 21.17
N ASP A 244 6.32 6.85 20.00
CA ASP A 244 7.48 7.74 19.91
C ASP A 244 7.17 9.11 20.54
N THR A 245 5.96 9.66 20.32
CA THR A 245 5.54 10.92 20.95
C THR A 245 5.43 10.79 22.46
N LEU A 246 4.88 9.69 22.95
CA LEU A 246 4.75 9.44 24.39
C LEU A 246 6.13 9.34 25.05
N ALA A 247 7.10 8.69 24.42
CA ALA A 247 8.47 8.65 24.88
C ALA A 247 9.08 10.07 24.91
N TYR A 248 8.95 10.82 23.82
CA TYR A 248 9.50 12.17 23.71
C TYR A 248 8.94 13.12 24.76
N VAL A 249 7.63 13.15 24.98
CA VAL A 249 7.02 14.09 25.94
C VAL A 249 7.36 13.79 27.40
N LYS A 250 7.75 12.54 27.70
CA LYS A 250 8.20 12.12 29.04
C LYS A 250 9.63 12.58 29.33
N GLU A 251 10.46 12.71 28.30
CA GLU A 251 11.88 13.06 28.44
C GLU A 251 12.16 14.55 28.20
N ARG A 252 11.43 15.18 27.26
CA ARG A 252 11.67 16.57 26.88
C ARG A 252 11.26 17.52 27.99
N GLU A 253 12.20 18.29 28.53
CA GLU A 253 11.91 19.31 29.55
C GLU A 253 11.78 20.72 28.96
N GLN A 254 10.76 21.47 29.41
CA GLN A 254 10.62 22.91 29.22
C GLN A 254 10.00 23.51 30.49
N PHE A 255 10.33 24.77 30.79
CA PHE A 255 9.86 25.43 32.02
C PHE A 255 10.20 24.63 33.30
N GLY A 256 11.31 23.88 33.28
CA GLY A 256 11.81 23.11 34.43
C GLY A 256 11.07 21.79 34.71
N VAL A 257 10.18 21.32 33.82
CA VAL A 257 9.47 20.03 33.97
C VAL A 257 9.36 19.31 32.61
N PRO A 258 9.17 17.98 32.60
CA PRO A 258 8.82 17.25 31.38
C PRO A 258 7.55 17.81 30.75
N ILE A 259 7.54 18.04 29.43
CA ILE A 259 6.39 18.65 28.75
C ILE A 259 5.11 17.80 28.88
N GLY A 260 5.23 16.48 29.03
CA GLY A 260 4.12 15.58 29.30
C GLY A 260 3.36 15.83 30.60
N SER A 261 3.86 16.69 31.51
CA SER A 261 3.13 17.09 32.72
C SER A 261 2.05 18.15 32.45
N PHE A 262 2.08 18.84 31.30
CA PHE A 262 1.09 19.86 30.97
C PHE A 262 -0.22 19.20 30.52
N GLN A 263 -1.33 19.53 31.20
CA GLN A 263 -2.66 18.95 30.91
C GLN A 263 -3.09 19.10 29.44
N VAL A 264 -2.72 20.22 28.80
CA VAL A 264 -3.00 20.44 27.37
C VAL A 264 -2.38 19.35 26.50
N LEU A 265 -1.16 18.88 26.80
CA LEU A 265 -0.54 17.79 26.04
C LEU A 265 -1.14 16.43 26.42
N GLN A 266 -1.48 16.23 27.68
CA GLN A 266 -2.13 14.98 28.14
C GLN A 266 -3.48 14.76 27.44
N HIS A 267 -4.32 15.80 27.33
CA HIS A 267 -5.60 15.70 26.62
C HIS A 267 -5.42 15.34 25.15
N ARG A 268 -4.45 15.94 24.46
CA ARG A 268 -4.13 15.64 23.06
C ARG A 268 -3.65 14.20 22.87
N LEU A 269 -2.84 13.68 23.79
CA LEU A 269 -2.39 12.29 23.77
C LEU A 269 -3.53 11.30 23.99
N VAL A 270 -4.46 11.60 24.92
CA VAL A 270 -5.65 10.78 25.16
C VAL A 270 -6.56 10.76 23.93
N GLU A 271 -6.72 11.90 23.25
CA GLU A 271 -7.49 11.97 22.02
C GLU A 271 -6.83 11.16 20.89
N ALA A 272 -5.52 11.30 20.70
CA ALA A 272 -4.76 10.51 19.73
C ALA A 272 -4.88 9.00 20.00
N TYR A 273 -4.80 8.59 21.26
CA TYR A 273 -5.03 7.20 21.68
C TYR A 273 -6.45 6.72 21.33
N ALA A 274 -7.48 7.50 21.66
CA ALA A 274 -8.86 7.14 21.35
C ALA A 274 -9.10 6.98 19.84
N ARG A 275 -8.54 7.88 19.02
CA ARG A 275 -8.60 7.81 17.55
C ARG A 275 -7.94 6.55 17.00
N LEU A 276 -6.79 6.15 17.58
CA LEU A 276 -6.07 4.94 17.19
C LEU A 276 -6.88 3.68 17.49
N GLU A 277 -7.41 3.55 18.71
CA GLU A 277 -8.20 2.38 19.11
C GLU A 277 -9.49 2.23 18.29
N GLN A 278 -10.15 3.35 17.97
CA GLN A 278 -11.31 3.35 17.07
C GLN A 278 -10.93 2.93 15.64
N SER A 279 -9.81 3.44 15.13
CA SER A 279 -9.29 3.11 13.79
C SER A 279 -8.96 1.62 13.68
N ARG A 280 -8.29 1.06 14.70
CA ARG A 280 -7.98 -0.36 14.82
C ARG A 280 -9.24 -1.24 14.87
N SER A 281 -10.24 -0.83 15.65
CA SER A 281 -11.52 -1.53 15.75
C SER A 281 -12.25 -1.56 14.41
N MET A 282 -12.26 -0.45 13.68
CA MET A 282 -12.88 -0.35 12.35
C MET A 282 -12.13 -1.19 11.31
N LEU A 283 -10.79 -1.19 11.36
CA LEU A 283 -9.97 -2.02 10.50
C LEU A 283 -10.31 -3.51 10.67
N TYR A 284 -10.28 -4.01 11.91
CA TYR A 284 -10.52 -5.44 12.16
C TYR A 284 -11.95 -5.84 11.83
N ARG A 285 -12.93 -4.97 12.08
CA ARG A 285 -14.30 -5.21 11.62
C ARG A 285 -14.39 -5.36 10.11
N ALA A 286 -13.70 -4.50 9.34
CA ALA A 286 -13.69 -4.58 7.89
C ALA A 286 -12.93 -5.83 7.40
N ALA A 287 -11.79 -6.15 8.00
CA ALA A 287 -10.97 -7.31 7.64
C ALA A 287 -11.65 -8.65 7.94
N MET A 288 -12.46 -8.73 9.00
CA MET A 288 -13.24 -9.92 9.37
C MET A 288 -14.64 -9.96 8.72
N GLY A 289 -14.98 -8.99 7.86
CA GLY A 289 -16.28 -8.95 7.19
C GLY A 289 -16.53 -10.25 6.41
N ALA A 290 -17.65 -10.91 6.68
CA ALA A 290 -18.00 -12.19 6.08
C ALA A 290 -18.20 -12.05 4.56
N ARG A 291 -17.55 -12.92 3.77
CA ARG A 291 -17.66 -12.98 2.30
C ARG A 291 -18.77 -13.94 1.82
N ASP A 292 -19.52 -14.55 2.74
CA ASP A 292 -20.34 -15.74 2.48
C ASP A 292 -21.83 -15.48 2.13
N ALA A 293 -22.19 -14.27 1.68
CA ALA A 293 -23.54 -13.96 1.19
C ALA A 293 -23.51 -13.43 -0.25
N GLU A 294 -24.64 -13.55 -0.96
CA GLU A 294 -24.78 -13.18 -2.38
C GLU A 294 -24.38 -11.71 -2.67
N ASP A 295 -24.60 -10.80 -1.71
CA ASP A 295 -24.19 -9.38 -1.76
C ASP A 295 -22.95 -9.04 -0.91
N ALA A 296 -22.31 -10.05 -0.32
CA ALA A 296 -21.23 -9.84 0.65
C ALA A 296 -20.04 -9.07 0.05
N GLY A 297 -19.78 -9.22 -1.25
CA GLY A 297 -18.71 -8.50 -1.94
C GLY A 297 -18.92 -6.99 -1.94
N ALA A 298 -20.10 -6.52 -2.37
CA ALA A 298 -20.42 -5.09 -2.45
C ALA A 298 -20.51 -4.45 -1.04
N ASP A 299 -21.13 -5.14 -0.09
CA ASP A 299 -21.20 -4.69 1.30
C ASP A 299 -19.81 -4.61 1.94
N TRP A 300 -18.93 -5.57 1.64
CA TRP A 300 -17.56 -5.57 2.13
C TRP A 300 -16.73 -4.43 1.52
N GLN A 301 -16.80 -4.20 0.22
CA GLN A 301 -16.15 -3.06 -0.45
C GLN A 301 -16.61 -1.73 0.17
N ARG A 302 -17.91 -1.59 0.44
CA ARG A 302 -18.47 -0.42 1.12
C ARG A 302 -17.94 -0.29 2.55
N ALA A 303 -17.89 -1.37 3.32
CA ALA A 303 -17.32 -1.36 4.67
C ALA A 303 -15.85 -0.93 4.67
N ILE A 304 -15.07 -1.38 3.68
CA ILE A 304 -13.67 -0.96 3.49
C ILE A 304 -13.59 0.52 3.13
N ALA A 305 -14.44 1.04 2.23
CA ALA A 305 -14.45 2.44 1.86
C ALA A 305 -14.70 3.35 3.09
N GLY A 306 -15.68 2.99 3.92
CA GLY A 306 -15.96 3.69 5.18
C GLY A 306 -14.80 3.59 6.19
N ALA A 307 -14.18 2.41 6.32
CA ALA A 307 -13.00 2.21 7.16
C ALA A 307 -11.81 3.06 6.67
N LYS A 308 -11.54 3.07 5.36
CA LYS A 308 -10.44 3.84 4.75
C LYS A 308 -10.62 5.34 4.99
N ALA A 309 -11.82 5.88 4.81
CA ALA A 309 -12.13 7.28 5.10
C ALA A 309 -11.80 7.62 6.56
N PHE A 310 -12.38 6.85 7.49
CA PHE A 310 -12.24 7.09 8.92
C PHE A 310 -10.78 6.96 9.39
N ILE A 311 -10.10 5.89 8.99
CA ILE A 311 -8.72 5.62 9.38
C ILE A 311 -7.79 6.67 8.75
N GLY A 312 -7.99 7.03 7.48
CA GLY A 312 -7.19 8.06 6.80
C GLY A 312 -7.26 9.41 7.51
N GLU A 313 -8.45 9.86 7.90
CA GLU A 313 -8.63 11.11 8.65
C GLU A 313 -7.97 11.05 10.04
N ASN A 314 -8.21 9.97 10.78
CA ASN A 314 -7.70 9.84 12.15
C ASN A 314 -6.17 9.69 12.20
N THR A 315 -5.59 8.94 11.27
CA THR A 315 -4.14 8.74 11.22
C THR A 315 -3.40 10.00 10.74
N ASP A 316 -3.97 10.79 9.81
CA ASP A 316 -3.43 12.11 9.46
C ASP A 316 -3.46 13.07 10.67
N ALA A 317 -4.55 13.07 11.43
CA ALA A 317 -4.64 13.87 12.65
C ALA A 317 -3.60 13.46 13.70
N ILE A 318 -3.44 12.16 13.98
CA ILE A 318 -2.42 11.65 14.91
C ILE A 318 -1.01 12.06 14.44
N ALA A 319 -0.73 11.98 13.14
CA ALA A 319 0.56 12.38 12.59
C ALA A 319 0.85 13.87 12.77
N ARG A 320 -0.14 14.74 12.58
CA ARG A 320 -0.02 16.19 12.83
C ARG A 320 0.21 16.50 14.31
N GLU A 321 -0.52 15.80 15.18
CA GLU A 321 -0.38 15.92 16.63
C GLU A 321 1.04 15.53 17.08
N ALA A 322 1.56 14.42 16.56
CA ALA A 322 2.93 13.98 16.81
C ALA A 322 3.95 15.04 16.37
N VAL A 323 3.85 15.56 15.14
CA VAL A 323 4.75 16.64 14.68
C VAL A 323 4.66 17.87 15.57
N GLN A 324 3.44 18.30 15.93
CA GLN A 324 3.24 19.48 16.76
C GLN A 324 3.84 19.32 18.17
N MET A 325 3.74 18.14 18.79
CA MET A 325 4.30 17.87 20.11
C MET A 325 5.83 17.78 20.11
N HIS A 326 6.44 17.39 18.98
CA HIS A 326 7.89 17.42 18.78
C HIS A 326 8.42 18.83 18.43
N GLY A 327 7.53 19.78 18.11
CA GLY A 327 7.90 21.15 17.75
C GLY A 327 8.84 21.20 16.54
N GLY A 328 9.89 22.02 16.62
CA GLY A 328 10.85 22.19 15.52
C GLY A 328 11.54 20.89 15.10
N MET A 329 11.74 19.92 15.99
CA MET A 329 12.35 18.63 15.60
C MET A 329 11.41 17.78 14.74
N GLY A 330 10.10 17.89 14.96
CA GLY A 330 9.08 17.11 14.24
C GLY A 330 9.00 17.43 12.74
N ILE A 331 9.48 18.61 12.32
CA ILE A 331 9.53 19.02 10.90
C ILE A 331 10.85 18.68 10.21
N THR A 332 11.87 18.24 10.97
CA THR A 332 13.16 17.82 10.42
C THR A 332 13.14 16.35 10.04
N ASP A 333 14.13 15.92 9.25
CA ASP A 333 14.37 14.51 9.01
C ASP A 333 15.24 13.86 10.12
N GLU A 334 15.49 14.53 11.26
CA GLU A 334 16.28 13.99 12.39
C GLU A 334 15.54 12.94 13.21
N LEU A 335 14.21 12.99 13.20
CA LEU A 335 13.34 12.04 13.86
C LEU A 335 12.55 11.21 12.85
N ALA A 336 12.24 9.97 13.23
CA ALA A 336 11.43 9.07 12.41
C ALA A 336 9.97 9.53 12.25
N ILE A 337 9.47 10.42 13.13
CA ILE A 337 8.11 10.98 13.11
C ILE A 337 7.76 11.59 11.75
N GLY A 338 8.64 12.44 11.21
CA GLY A 338 8.42 13.08 9.91
C GLY A 338 8.35 12.05 8.77
N HIS A 339 9.14 10.96 8.87
CA HIS A 339 9.09 9.88 7.88
C HIS A 339 7.77 9.11 7.94
N ALA A 340 7.28 8.80 9.15
CA ALA A 340 5.99 8.12 9.33
C ALA A 340 4.83 8.99 8.84
N MET A 341 4.80 10.29 9.16
CA MET A 341 3.79 11.23 8.64
C MET A 341 3.77 11.24 7.11
N LYS A 342 4.93 11.35 6.46
CA LYS A 342 5.01 11.36 4.99
C LYS A 342 4.47 10.05 4.38
N ARG A 343 4.72 8.91 5.02
CA ARG A 343 4.17 7.61 4.59
C ARG A 343 2.65 7.55 4.75
N VAL A 344 2.09 8.03 5.87
CA VAL A 344 0.64 8.19 6.04
C VAL A 344 0.05 9.03 4.91
N MET A 345 0.70 10.13 4.51
CA MET A 345 0.21 10.96 3.40
C MET A 345 0.12 10.23 2.06
N VAL A 346 1.08 9.33 1.76
CA VAL A 346 1.07 8.51 0.54
C VAL A 346 -0.03 7.45 0.62
N LEU A 347 -0.07 6.67 1.70
CA LEU A 347 -1.05 5.61 1.91
C LEU A 347 -2.48 6.15 1.92
N ALA A 348 -2.73 7.30 2.54
CA ALA A 348 -4.04 7.94 2.61
C ALA A 348 -4.61 8.32 1.24
N ARG A 349 -3.80 8.32 0.18
CA ARG A 349 -4.20 8.62 -1.21
C ARG A 349 -4.16 7.39 -2.12
N LEU A 350 -3.60 6.27 -1.64
CA LEU A 350 -3.50 5.04 -2.42
C LEU A 350 -4.91 4.49 -2.70
N PHE A 351 -5.25 4.37 -3.97
CA PHE A 351 -6.59 4.00 -4.48
C PHE A 351 -7.74 4.90 -4.01
N GLY A 352 -7.48 6.16 -3.66
CA GLY A 352 -8.51 7.12 -3.25
C GLY A 352 -8.12 7.88 -2.00
N ASP A 353 -8.44 9.17 -1.94
CA ASP A 353 -8.35 9.95 -0.70
C ASP A 353 -9.65 9.88 0.11
N THR A 354 -9.61 10.42 1.34
CA THR A 354 -10.74 10.47 2.27
C THR A 354 -12.02 10.95 1.61
N ASP A 355 -11.98 12.07 0.87
CA ASP A 355 -13.18 12.62 0.21
C ASP A 355 -13.74 11.68 -0.86
N THR A 356 -12.86 11.09 -1.68
CA THR A 356 -13.27 10.15 -2.74
C THR A 356 -13.92 8.91 -2.14
N VAL A 357 -13.27 8.25 -1.19
CA VAL A 357 -13.78 6.99 -0.62
C VAL A 357 -14.99 7.23 0.30
N LEU A 358 -15.11 8.40 0.92
CA LEU A 358 -16.32 8.79 1.66
C LEU A 358 -17.50 9.01 0.71
N ALA A 359 -17.27 9.63 -0.45
CA ALA A 359 -18.30 9.77 -1.48
C ALA A 359 -18.75 8.41 -2.02
N GLU A 360 -17.81 7.48 -2.28
CA GLU A 360 -18.13 6.09 -2.65
C GLU A 360 -18.98 5.39 -1.56
N TYR A 361 -18.58 5.51 -0.29
CA TYR A 361 -19.33 4.96 0.84
C TYR A 361 -20.76 5.51 0.92
N ALA A 362 -20.93 6.81 0.69
CA ALA A 362 -22.22 7.49 0.76
C ALA A 362 -23.14 7.17 -0.43
N LEU A 363 -22.58 6.99 -1.63
CA LEU A 363 -23.35 6.61 -2.82
C LEU A 363 -23.83 5.16 -2.79
N ALA A 364 -23.14 4.31 -2.02
CA ALA A 364 -23.52 2.92 -1.78
C ALA A 364 -24.46 2.75 -0.55
N ALA A 365 -24.83 3.85 0.11
CA ALA A 365 -25.73 3.89 1.27
C ALA A 365 -27.17 4.20 0.87
#